data_AF-A0A1J4V9Z5-F1
#
_entry.id   AF-A0A1J4V9Z5-F1
#
_cell.length_a   1.000
_cell.length_b   1.000
_cell.length_c   1.000
_cell.angle_alpha   90.00
_cell.angle_beta   90.00
_cell.angle_gamma   90.00
#
_symmetry.space_group_name_H-M   'P 1'
#
loop_
_entity.id
_entity.type
_entity.pdbx_description
1 polymer ?
#
loop_
_entity_poly.entity_id
_entity_poly.type
_entity_poly.pdbx_seq_one_letter_code
_entity_poly.pdbx_strand_id
1 'polypeptide(L)'
;MKKIIDFFDKFKKILPPHYILKNNIIKTIEDITNITIEKKDISIINNIAYFKNTPAIKNEIFIKKTIILNKIKENHKSLLNIL
;
A
#
# COMPACT_ATOMS: atom_id res chain seq x y z
N MET A 1 24.02 22.65 14.14
CA MET A 1 23.26 22.77 12.87
C MET A 1 22.13 21.76 12.89
N LYS A 2 20.87 22.19 12.83
CA LYS A 2 19.73 21.26 12.68
C LYS A 2 19.83 20.61 11.30
N LYS A 3 19.74 19.28 11.23
CA LYS A 3 19.81 18.57 9.95
C LYS A 3 18.49 18.77 9.22
N ILE A 4 18.52 18.86 7.89
CA ILE A 4 17.30 19.05 7.08
C ILE A 4 16.26 17.94 7.36
N ILE A 5 16.74 16.75 7.73
CA ILE A 5 15.95 15.58 8.17
C ILE A 5 15.04 15.90 9.36
N ASP A 6 15.48 16.74 10.31
CA ASP A 6 14.69 17.10 11.50
C ASP A 6 13.44 17.94 11.13
N PHE A 7 13.46 18.60 9.96
CA PHE A 7 12.29 19.32 9.46
C PHE A 7 11.24 18.36 8.88
N PHE A 8 11.67 17.30 8.18
CA PHE A 8 10.78 16.31 7.57
C PHE A 8 10.05 15.45 8.62
N ASP A 9 10.62 15.26 9.80
CA ASP A 9 9.97 14.51 10.88
C ASP A 9 8.68 15.16 11.39
N LYS A 10 8.55 16.50 11.30
CA LYS A 10 7.29 17.19 11.61
C LYS A 10 6.19 16.93 10.57
N PHE A 11 6.59 16.72 9.30
CA PHE A 11 5.66 16.48 8.20
C PHE A 11 5.24 15.01 8.09
N LYS A 12 6.02 14.05 8.61
CA LYS A 12 5.61 12.64 8.68
C LYS A 12 4.26 12.44 9.37
N LYS A 13 3.95 13.26 10.38
CA LYS A 13 2.68 13.21 11.13
C LYS A 13 1.47 13.77 10.36
N ILE A 14 1.69 14.49 9.25
CA ILE A 14 0.64 15.18 8.48
C ILE A 14 0.14 14.30 7.32
N LEU A 15 0.85 13.22 6.97
CA LEU A 15 0.39 12.34 5.91
C LEU A 15 -0.94 11.67 6.28
N PRO A 16 -1.98 11.77 5.43
CA PRO A 16 -3.26 11.13 5.69
C PRO A 16 -3.07 9.62 5.86
N PRO A 17 -3.71 8.99 6.87
CA PRO A 17 -3.63 7.54 7.08
C PRO A 17 -3.95 6.74 5.82
N HIS A 18 -4.88 7.23 5.00
CA HIS A 18 -5.28 6.62 3.75
C HIS A 18 -4.15 6.58 2.70
N TYR A 19 -3.26 7.57 2.68
CA TYR A 19 -2.12 7.59 1.76
C TYR A 19 -1.08 6.53 2.14
N ILE A 20 -0.82 6.37 3.45
CA ILE A 20 0.11 5.36 3.98
C ILE A 20 -0.43 3.96 3.69
N LEU A 21 -1.72 3.72 3.98
CA LEU A 21 -2.39 2.46 3.69
C LEU A 21 -2.33 2.10 2.21
N LYS A 22 -2.64 3.06 1.32
CA LYS A 22 -2.59 2.85 -0.12
C LYS A 22 -1.18 2.47 -0.59
N ASN A 23 -0.15 3.17 -0.14
CA ASN A 23 1.23 2.84 -0.51
C ASN A 23 1.64 1.45 0.00
N ASN A 24 1.26 1.10 1.22
CA ASN A 24 1.57 -0.22 1.78
C ASN A 24 0.90 -1.35 0.98
N ILE A 25 -0.35 -1.15 0.56
CA ILE A 25 -1.06 -2.11 -0.29
C ILE A 25 -0.37 -2.26 -1.64
N ILE A 26 -0.02 -1.14 -2.30
CA ILE A 26 0.69 -1.16 -3.59
C ILE A 26 2.01 -1.93 -3.45
N LYS A 27 2.81 -1.58 -2.45
CA LYS A 27 4.09 -2.23 -2.19
C LYS A 27 3.94 -3.73 -1.93
N THR A 28 2.93 -4.12 -1.15
CA THR A 28 2.67 -5.54 -0.87
C THR A 28 2.30 -6.31 -2.14
N ILE A 29 1.54 -5.69 -3.05
CA ILE A 29 1.21 -6.30 -4.34
C ILE A 29 2.45 -6.41 -5.21
N GLU A 30 3.27 -5.35 -5.29
CA GLU A 30 4.55 -5.34 -6.02
C GLU A 30 5.49 -6.44 -5.52
N ASP A 31 5.66 -6.57 -4.19
CA ASP A 31 6.54 -7.57 -3.57
C ASP A 31 6.10 -9.02 -3.89
N ILE A 32 4.80 -9.28 -4.06
CA ILE A 32 4.25 -10.63 -4.30
C ILE A 32 4.13 -10.96 -5.80
N THR A 33 3.79 -9.97 -6.61
CA THR A 33 3.52 -10.16 -8.04
C THR A 33 4.71 -9.81 -8.92
N ASN A 34 5.68 -9.05 -8.40
CA ASN A 34 6.79 -8.46 -9.15
C ASN A 34 6.31 -7.57 -10.33
N ILE A 35 5.09 -7.06 -10.24
CA ILE A 35 4.46 -6.17 -11.22
C ILE A 35 4.40 -4.78 -10.62
N THR A 36 5.01 -3.80 -11.29
CA THR A 36 4.93 -2.39 -10.90
C THR A 36 3.53 -1.85 -11.16
N ILE A 37 2.91 -1.23 -10.15
CA ILE A 37 1.57 -0.63 -10.31
C ILE A 37 1.62 0.85 -9.95
N GLU A 38 1.20 1.67 -10.90
CA GLU A 38 1.12 3.10 -10.66
C GLU A 38 -0.01 3.46 -9.69
N LYS A 39 0.24 4.42 -8.80
CA LYS A 39 -0.75 4.90 -7.81
C LYS A 39 -2.03 5.43 -8.46
N LYS A 40 -1.97 5.90 -9.70
CA LYS A 40 -3.11 6.42 -10.46
C LYS A 40 -4.07 5.30 -10.90
N ASP A 41 -3.55 4.08 -11.03
CA ASP A 41 -4.30 2.94 -11.54
C ASP A 41 -4.97 2.12 -10.42
N ILE A 42 -4.70 2.46 -9.15
CA ILE A 42 -5.35 1.85 -7.99
C ILE A 42 -6.20 2.89 -7.26
N SER A 43 -7.47 2.58 -7.06
CA SER A 43 -8.36 3.33 -6.17
C SER A 43 -8.86 2.42 -5.06
N ILE A 44 -8.82 2.89 -3.82
CA ILE A 44 -9.38 2.16 -2.68
C ILE A 44 -10.58 2.96 -2.20
N ILE A 45 -11.76 2.35 -2.29
CA ILE A 45 -13.03 2.96 -1.89
C ILE A 45 -13.76 1.92 -1.04
N ASN A 46 -14.15 2.28 0.18
CA ASN A 46 -14.88 1.39 1.10
C ASN A 46 -14.20 0.01 1.29
N ASN A 47 -12.87 0.00 1.47
CA ASN A 47 -12.05 -1.21 1.59
C ASN A 47 -12.03 -2.13 0.36
N ILE A 48 -12.55 -1.67 -0.79
CA ILE A 48 -12.47 -2.37 -2.07
C ILE A 48 -11.38 -1.71 -2.91
N ALA A 49 -10.42 -2.51 -3.38
CA ALA A 49 -9.38 -2.08 -4.30
C ALA A 49 -9.85 -2.23 -5.76
N TYR A 50 -9.94 -1.11 -6.47
CA TYR A 50 -10.27 -1.02 -7.88
C TYR A 50 -9.00 -0.80 -8.69
N PHE A 51 -8.76 -1.69 -9.65
CA PHE A 51 -7.60 -1.64 -10.54
C PHE A 51 -8.03 -1.16 -11.94
N LYS A 52 -7.37 -0.14 -12.47
CA LYS A 52 -7.54 0.40 -13.82
C LYS A 52 -6.44 -0.09 -14.77
N ASN A 53 -5.84 -1.25 -14.47
CA ASN A 53 -4.76 -1.86 -15.25
C ASN A 53 -5.28 -2.82 -16.33
N THR A 54 -4.34 -3.36 -17.12
CA THR A 54 -4.63 -4.39 -18.13
C THR A 54 -5.22 -5.67 -17.50
N PRO A 55 -6.02 -6.45 -18.26
CA PRO A 55 -6.59 -7.70 -17.77
C PRO A 55 -5.55 -8.71 -17.27
N ALA A 56 -4.37 -8.76 -17.89
CA ALA A 56 -3.28 -9.64 -17.47
C ALA A 56 -2.83 -9.37 -16.02
N ILE A 57 -2.66 -8.09 -15.68
CA ILE A 57 -2.26 -7.67 -14.32
C ILE A 57 -3.36 -8.01 -13.31
N LYS A 58 -4.63 -7.77 -13.67
CA LYS A 58 -5.78 -8.11 -12.81
C LYS A 58 -5.84 -9.60 -12.51
N ASN A 59 -5.60 -10.44 -13.52
CA ASN A 59 -5.60 -11.89 -13.36
C ASN A 59 -4.48 -12.35 -12.43
N GLU A 60 -3.26 -11.83 -12.60
CA GLU A 60 -2.13 -12.19 -11.73
C GLU A 60 -2.41 -11.83 -10.26
N ILE A 61 -2.92 -10.61 -10.02
CA ILE A 61 -3.33 -10.16 -8.68
C ILE A 61 -4.44 -11.06 -8.13
N PHE A 62 -5.41 -11.43 -8.96
CA PHE A 62 -6.53 -12.27 -8.55
C PHE A 62 -6.09 -13.68 -8.17
N ILE A 63 -5.17 -14.28 -8.92
CA ILE A 63 -4.61 -15.60 -8.62
C ILE A 63 -3.91 -15.58 -7.26
N LYS A 64 -3.14 -14.52 -6.98
CA LYS A 64 -2.38 -14.36 -5.73
C LYS A 64 -3.16 -13.65 -4.61
N LYS A 65 -4.46 -13.40 -4.79
CA LYS A 65 -5.26 -12.55 -3.89
C LYS A 65 -5.21 -12.97 -2.42
N THR A 66 -5.25 -14.28 -2.15
CA THR A 66 -5.26 -14.81 -0.79
C THR A 66 -3.95 -14.49 -0.06
N ILE A 67 -2.83 -14.64 -0.77
CA ILE A 67 -1.49 -14.34 -0.24
C ILE A 67 -1.36 -12.84 0.01
N ILE A 68 -1.81 -12.03 -0.95
CA ILE A 68 -1.80 -10.55 -0.84
C ILE A 68 -2.63 -10.08 0.36
N LEU A 69 -3.86 -10.58 0.51
CA LEU A 69 -4.75 -10.20 1.62
C LEU A 69 -4.19 -10.63 2.98
N ASN A 70 -3.64 -11.84 3.07
CA ASN A 70 -2.99 -12.30 4.30
C ASN A 70 -1.80 -11.41 4.68
N LYS A 71 -0.98 -11.03 3.69
CA LYS A 71 0.17 -10.16 3.92
C LYS A 71 -0.23 -8.75 4.35
N ILE A 72 -1.28 -8.19 3.73
CA ILE A 72 -1.85 -6.91 4.14
C ILE A 72 -2.36 -6.99 5.59
N LYS A 73 -3.03 -8.09 5.97
CA LYS A 73 -3.53 -8.31 7.33
C LYS A 73 -2.40 -8.40 8.36
N GLU A 74 -1.32 -9.11 8.04
CA GLU A 74 -0.11 -9.17 8.88
C GLU A 74 0.50 -7.77 9.08
N ASN A 75 0.69 -7.04 7.97
CA ASN A 75 1.26 -5.69 8.00
C ASN A 75 0.38 -4.73 8.81
N HIS A 76 -0.95 -4.86 8.72
CA HIS A 76 -1.89 -4.05 9.50
C HIS A 76 -1.89 -4.42 11.00
N LYS A 77 -1.75 -5.70 11.35
CA LYS A 77 -1.64 -6.14 12.75
C LYS A 77 -0.36 -5.63 13.39
N SER A 78 0.75 -5.59 12.63
CA SER A 78 2.00 -4.98 13.09
C SER A 78 1.85 -3.49 13.38
N LEU A 79 1.01 -2.77 12.64
CA LEU A 79 0.78 -1.32 12.85
C LEU A 79 -0.09 -1.03 14.08
N LEU A 80 -1.04 -1.91 14.42
CA LEU A 80 -1.88 -1.78 15.62
C LEU A 80 -1.14 -2.12 16.91
N ASN A 81 -0.09 -2.94 16.86
CA ASN A 81 0.71 -3.29 18.04
C ASN A 81 1.74 -2.21 18.45
N ILE A 82 1.88 -1.14 17.67
CA ILE A 82 2.86 -0.06 17.88
C ILE A 82 2.17 1.25 18.31
N LEU A 83 0.82 1.27 18.35
CA LEU A 83 -0.01 2.34 18.91
C LEU A 83 -0.54 1.95 20.28
#